data_AF-A0AAQ4ECL4-F1
#
_entry.id   AF-A0AAQ4ECL4-F1
#
_cell.length_a   1.000
_cell.length_b   1.000
_cell.length_c   1.000
_cell.angle_alpha   90.00
_cell.angle_beta   90.00
_cell.angle_gamma   90.00
#
_symmetry.space_group_name_H-M   'P 1'
#
loop_
_entity.id
_entity.type
_entity.pdbx_description
1 polymer ?
#
loop_
_entity_poly.entity_id
_entity_poly.type
_entity_poly.pdbx_seq_one_letter_code
_entity_poly.pdbx_strand_id
1 'polypeptide(L)'
;MLVGAPLQLGAQGQVALELLSGESLSTALALLEDIHQLVREKASLQESLEHSEHQEGKLQELLSRLVEKSEELYCLIPVRGRRFERLEPLFEEQGVSRHTDLVHALVHLHLAHQLLMGAQLRAAGTLQWEPEG
;
A
#
# COMPACT_ATOMS: atom_id res chain seq x y z
N MET A 1 22.57 -4.90 27.16
CA MET A 1 22.41 -5.97 26.16
C MET A 1 20.93 -6.33 26.09
N LEU A 2 20.24 -6.01 24.99
CA LEU A 2 18.86 -6.44 24.78
C LEU A 2 18.89 -7.73 23.96
N VAL A 3 18.96 -8.86 24.67
CA VAL A 3 18.86 -10.20 24.10
C VAL A 3 17.38 -10.57 23.98
N GLY A 4 16.94 -10.91 22.78
CA GLY A 4 15.98 -12.00 22.58
C GLY A 4 14.53 -11.78 23.01
N ALA A 5 13.89 -10.66 22.63
CA ALA A 5 12.43 -10.67 22.53
C ALA A 5 12.05 -11.07 21.09
N PRO A 6 11.53 -12.28 20.83
CA PRO A 6 10.82 -12.52 19.58
C PRO A 6 9.64 -11.55 19.58
N LEU A 7 9.64 -10.62 18.63
CA LEU A 7 8.47 -9.79 18.35
C LEU A 7 7.35 -10.77 17.99
N GLN A 8 6.50 -11.11 18.97
CA GLN A 8 5.25 -11.78 18.69
C GLN A 8 4.40 -10.75 17.94
N LEU A 9 4.58 -10.69 16.63
CA LEU A 9 3.58 -10.08 15.78
C LEU A 9 2.31 -10.90 16.01
N GLY A 10 1.31 -10.25 16.62
CA GLY A 10 0.11 -10.87 17.15
C GLY A 10 -0.80 -11.40 16.05
N ALA A 11 -1.41 -12.55 16.32
CA ALA A 11 -2.39 -13.20 15.46
C ALA A 11 -3.54 -12.26 15.08
N GLN A 12 -3.46 -11.65 13.89
CA GLN A 12 -4.56 -11.22 12.99
C GLN A 12 -3.99 -10.34 11.87
N GLY A 13 -4.13 -10.78 10.61
CA GLY A 13 -3.89 -9.97 9.41
C GLY A 13 -2.55 -9.23 9.38
N GLN A 14 -1.44 -9.97 9.43
CA GLN A 14 -0.11 -9.37 9.28
C GLN A 14 0.27 -9.35 7.80
N VAL A 15 0.54 -8.17 7.27
CA VAL A 15 1.43 -8.07 6.12
C VAL A 15 2.83 -8.36 6.66
N ALA A 16 3.38 -9.53 6.36
CA ALA A 16 4.78 -9.79 6.68
C ALA A 16 5.60 -8.75 5.91
N LEU A 17 6.37 -7.92 6.63
CA LEU A 17 7.18 -6.87 6.00
C LEU A 17 8.13 -7.42 4.93
N GLU A 18 8.54 -8.67 5.12
CA GLU A 18 9.38 -9.45 4.23
C GLU A 18 8.73 -9.66 2.84
N LEU A 19 7.40 -9.57 2.75
CA LEU A 19 6.64 -9.67 1.49
C LEU A 19 6.42 -8.31 0.82
N LEU A 20 6.70 -7.20 1.49
CA LEU A 20 6.58 -5.85 0.93
C LEU A 20 7.89 -5.46 0.26
N SER A 21 7.89 -5.49 -1.08
CA SER A 21 8.99 -4.98 -1.87
C SER A 21 8.90 -3.46 -2.05
N GLY A 22 10.04 -2.78 -2.18
CA GLY A 22 10.07 -1.36 -2.53
C GLY A 22 9.38 -1.04 -3.86
N GLU A 23 9.41 -1.97 -4.82
CA GLU A 23 8.73 -1.86 -6.11
C GLU A 23 7.20 -1.95 -5.98
N SER A 24 6.71 -2.85 -5.12
CA SER A 24 5.27 -2.95 -4.83
C SER A 24 4.75 -1.67 -4.17
N LEU A 25 5.53 -1.08 -3.27
CA LEU A 25 5.18 0.17 -2.60
C LEU A 25 5.18 1.36 -3.56
N SER A 26 6.18 1.47 -4.45
CA SER A 26 6.23 2.54 -5.45
C SER A 26 5.10 2.42 -6.47
N THR A 27 4.78 1.19 -6.89
CA THR A 27 3.66 0.91 -7.80
C THR A 27 2.31 1.22 -7.14
N ALA A 28 2.15 0.90 -5.84
CA ALA A 28 0.95 1.25 -5.09
C ALA A 28 0.73 2.76 -4.99
N LEU A 29 1.80 3.56 -4.79
CA LEU A 29 1.70 5.02 -4.79
C LEU A 29 1.29 5.57 -6.16
N ALA A 30 1.84 5.03 -7.26
CA ALA A 30 1.44 5.42 -8.61
C ALA A 30 -0.04 5.08 -8.90
N LEU A 31 -0.50 3.90 -8.50
CA LEU A 31 -1.91 3.53 -8.62
C LEU A 31 -2.83 4.43 -7.80
N LEU A 32 -2.41 4.83 -6.60
CA LEU A 32 -3.19 5.76 -5.78
C LEU A 32 -3.33 7.14 -6.42
N GLU A 33 -2.31 7.63 -7.12
CA GLU A 33 -2.38 8.86 -7.91
C GLU A 33 -3.36 8.71 -9.09
N ASP A 34 -3.30 7.59 -9.81
CA ASP A 34 -4.24 7.29 -10.91
C ASP A 34 -5.69 7.24 -10.41
N ILE A 35 -5.93 6.56 -9.28
CA ILE A 35 -7.25 6.47 -8.65
C ILE A 35 -7.71 7.86 -8.21
N HIS A 36 -6.82 8.67 -7.63
CA HIS A 36 -7.13 10.04 -7.21
C HIS A 36 -7.64 10.88 -8.39
N GLN A 37 -6.95 10.79 -9.53
CA GLN A 37 -7.35 11.49 -10.75
C GLN A 37 -8.71 11.01 -11.28
N LEU A 38 -8.97 9.69 -11.24
CA LEU A 38 -10.27 9.14 -11.61
C LEU A 38 -11.39 9.60 -10.69
N VAL A 39 -11.16 9.65 -9.36
CA VAL A 39 -12.15 10.15 -8.40
C VAL A 39 -12.51 11.62 -8.67
N ARG A 40 -11.53 12.45 -9.05
CA ARG A 40 -11.78 13.84 -9.45
C ARG A 40 -12.57 13.96 -10.74
N GLU A 41 -12.22 13.16 -11.73
CA GLU A 41 -12.97 13.11 -12.99
C GLU A 41 -14.41 12.63 -12.76
N LYS A 42 -14.63 11.66 -11.86
CA LYS A 42 -15.95 11.22 -11.41
C LYS A 42 -16.76 12.39 -10.85
N ALA A 43 -16.19 13.17 -9.94
CA ALA A 43 -16.86 14.31 -9.33
C ALA A 43 -17.25 15.36 -10.39
N SER A 44 -16.33 15.69 -11.30
CA SER A 44 -16.58 16.64 -12.39
C SER A 44 -17.68 16.16 -13.36
N LEU A 45 -17.69 14.86 -13.70
CA LEU A 45 -18.73 14.27 -14.53
C LEU A 45 -20.09 14.24 -13.82
N GLN A 46 -20.11 13.95 -12.52
CA GLN A 46 -21.35 13.95 -11.73
C GLN A 46 -21.97 15.35 -11.64
N GLU A 47 -21.16 16.40 -11.48
CA GLU A 47 -21.64 17.79 -11.53
C GLU A 47 -22.18 18.17 -12.92
N SER A 48 -21.61 17.60 -13.99
CA SER A 48 -22.01 17.87 -15.37
C SER A 48 -23.24 17.08 -15.82
N LEU A 49 -23.54 15.96 -15.15
CA LEU A 49 -24.58 14.99 -15.53
C LEU A 49 -26.00 15.55 -15.44
N GLU A 50 -26.21 16.62 -14.69
CA GLU A 50 -27.51 17.33 -14.62
C GLU A 50 -28.00 17.83 -16.00
N HIS A 51 -27.17 17.76 -17.06
CA HIS A 51 -27.42 18.40 -18.35
C HIS A 51 -27.40 17.47 -19.58
N SER A 52 -27.10 16.16 -19.49
CA SER A 52 -27.07 15.28 -20.69
C SER A 52 -27.03 13.76 -20.42
N GLU A 53 -27.92 13.01 -21.10
CA GLU A 53 -27.96 11.53 -21.13
C GLU A 53 -26.70 10.87 -21.73
N HIS A 54 -25.90 11.60 -22.53
CA HIS A 54 -24.69 11.06 -23.17
C HIS A 54 -23.49 10.88 -22.21
N GLN A 55 -23.61 11.34 -20.96
CA GLN A 55 -22.54 11.21 -19.96
C GLN A 55 -22.63 9.94 -19.11
N GLU A 56 -23.76 9.22 -19.16
CA GLU A 56 -23.97 8.02 -18.35
C GLU A 56 -22.99 6.88 -18.72
N GLY A 57 -22.74 6.67 -20.02
CA GLY A 57 -21.77 5.67 -20.48
C GLY A 57 -20.33 5.97 -20.04
N LYS A 58 -19.95 7.26 -20.02
CA LYS A 58 -18.62 7.69 -19.54
C LYS A 58 -18.48 7.50 -18.03
N LEU A 59 -19.54 7.80 -17.27
CA LEU A 59 -19.55 7.55 -15.84
C LEU A 59 -19.42 6.06 -15.52
N GLN A 60 -20.14 5.19 -16.26
CA GLN A 60 -20.03 3.75 -16.09
C GLN A 60 -18.62 3.22 -16.39
N GLU A 61 -17.99 3.69 -17.47
CA GLU A 61 -16.60 3.34 -17.80
C GLU A 61 -15.63 3.78 -16.70
N LEU A 62 -15.79 5.00 -16.19
CA LEU A 62 -14.97 5.54 -15.12
C LEU A 62 -15.13 4.72 -13.83
N LEU A 63 -16.37 4.42 -13.43
CA LEU A 63 -16.63 3.58 -12.26
C LEU A 63 -15.99 2.20 -12.39
N SER A 64 -16.04 1.61 -13.58
CA SER A 64 -15.42 0.29 -13.84
C SER A 64 -13.90 0.36 -13.68
N ARG A 65 -13.26 1.41 -14.22
CA ARG A 65 -11.81 1.65 -14.04
C ARG A 65 -11.42 1.87 -12.57
N LEU A 66 -12.27 2.56 -11.80
CA LEU A 66 -12.04 2.73 -10.35
C LEU A 66 -12.07 1.39 -9.61
N VAL A 67 -12.97 0.47 -9.98
CA VAL A 67 -13.00 -0.89 -9.41
C VAL A 67 -11.70 -1.61 -9.72
N GLU A 68 -11.33 -1.71 -10.99
CA GLU A 68 -10.13 -2.42 -11.45
C GLU A 68 -8.86 -1.89 -10.75
N LYS A 69 -8.69 -0.57 -10.70
CA LYS A 69 -7.52 0.05 -10.06
C LYS A 69 -7.48 -0.16 -8.55
N SER A 70 -8.63 -0.17 -7.90
CA SER A 70 -8.72 -0.48 -6.46
C SER A 70 -8.34 -1.93 -6.19
N GLU A 71 -8.78 -2.86 -7.03
CA GLU A 71 -8.43 -4.28 -6.91
C GLU A 71 -6.93 -4.52 -7.14
N GLU A 72 -6.34 -3.86 -8.14
CA GLU A 72 -4.89 -3.87 -8.39
C GLU A 72 -4.11 -3.40 -7.14
N LEU A 73 -4.55 -2.29 -6.53
CA LEU A 73 -3.96 -1.78 -5.29
C LEU A 73 -4.03 -2.81 -4.16
N TYR A 74 -5.17 -3.45 -3.96
CA TYR A 74 -5.36 -4.42 -2.88
C TYR A 74 -4.58 -5.73 -3.09
N CYS A 75 -4.22 -6.05 -4.33
CA CYS A 75 -3.30 -7.14 -4.63
C CYS A 75 -1.85 -6.80 -4.22
N LEU A 76 -1.45 -5.53 -4.34
CA LEU A 76 -0.12 -5.06 -3.95
C LEU A 76 0.01 -4.84 -2.44
N ILE A 77 -1.01 -4.24 -1.83
CA ILE A 77 -1.04 -3.85 -0.43
C ILE A 77 -2.22 -4.54 0.25
N PRO A 78 -2.00 -5.72 0.85
CA PRO A 78 -3.08 -6.46 1.52
C PRO A 78 -3.57 -5.67 2.74
N VAL A 79 -4.74 -5.04 2.61
CA VAL A 79 -5.30 -4.18 3.66
C VAL A 79 -6.03 -4.96 4.77
N ARG A 80 -6.40 -6.23 4.53
CA ARG A 80 -7.16 -7.04 5.49
C ARG A 80 -6.74 -8.51 5.52
N GLY A 81 -6.98 -9.16 6.66
CA GLY A 81 -6.53 -10.53 6.97
C GLY A 81 -7.60 -11.63 6.87
N ARG A 82 -8.77 -11.36 6.27
CA ARG A 82 -9.85 -12.37 6.16
C ARG A 82 -10.11 -12.75 4.71
N ARG A 83 -10.16 -14.06 4.46
CA ARG A 83 -10.28 -14.71 3.15
C ARG A 83 -11.56 -14.37 2.34
N PHE A 84 -12.52 -13.66 2.94
CA PHE A 84 -13.84 -13.37 2.37
C PHE A 84 -14.31 -11.93 2.63
N GLU A 85 -13.40 -11.03 3.00
CA GLU A 85 -13.78 -9.64 3.19
C GLU A 85 -13.97 -8.96 1.83
N ARG A 86 -15.17 -8.40 1.62
CA ARG A 86 -15.42 -7.54 0.46
C ARG A 86 -14.69 -6.23 0.70
N LEU A 87 -13.73 -5.93 -0.16
CA LEU A 87 -13.04 -4.65 -0.17
C LEU A 87 -13.84 -3.70 -1.07
N GLU A 88 -14.20 -2.55 -0.51
CA GLU A 88 -14.89 -1.52 -1.27
C GLU A 88 -13.88 -0.80 -2.18
N PRO A 89 -14.23 -0.53 -3.44
CA PRO A 89 -13.42 0.29 -4.31
C PRO A 89 -13.27 1.72 -3.77
N LEU A 90 -12.17 2.36 -4.12
CA LEU A 90 -11.85 3.73 -3.71
C LEU A 90 -12.61 4.73 -4.59
N PHE A 91 -13.84 5.04 -4.20
CA PHE A 91 -14.68 6.00 -4.93
C PHE A 91 -14.55 7.45 -4.44
N GLU A 92 -13.88 7.70 -3.31
CA GLU A 92 -13.84 9.01 -2.65
C GLU A 92 -12.41 9.44 -2.33
N GLU A 93 -12.12 10.74 -2.44
CA GLU A 93 -10.78 11.30 -2.19
C GLU A 93 -10.29 11.00 -0.78
N GLN A 94 -11.20 10.97 0.21
CA GLN A 94 -10.85 10.62 1.58
C GLN A 94 -10.35 9.17 1.68
N GLY A 95 -10.96 8.24 0.95
CA GLY A 95 -10.55 6.84 0.90
C GLY A 95 -9.16 6.70 0.28
N VAL A 96 -8.91 7.40 -0.82
CA VAL A 96 -7.60 7.46 -1.49
C VAL A 96 -6.53 8.02 -0.56
N SER A 97 -6.79 9.18 0.05
CA SER A 97 -5.87 9.86 0.97
C SER A 97 -5.43 8.95 2.13
N ARG A 98 -6.39 8.24 2.75
CA ARG A 98 -6.08 7.28 3.83
C ARG A 98 -5.17 6.14 3.36
N HIS A 99 -5.36 5.64 2.14
CA HIS A 99 -4.49 4.59 1.60
C HIS A 99 -3.11 5.12 1.25
N THR A 100 -3.01 6.36 0.75
CA THR A 100 -1.72 7.04 0.51
C THR A 100 -0.92 7.18 1.80
N ASP A 101 -1.56 7.64 2.89
CA ASP A 101 -0.91 7.72 4.21
C ASP A 101 -0.42 6.35 4.69
N LEU A 102 -1.23 5.30 4.50
CA LEU A 102 -0.86 3.93 4.84
C LEU A 102 0.35 3.44 4.04
N VAL A 103 0.37 3.65 2.72
CA VAL A 103 1.50 3.23 1.88
C VAL A 103 2.76 4.01 2.24
N HIS A 104 2.67 5.30 2.53
CA HIS A 104 3.82 6.06 3.04
C HIS A 104 4.36 5.52 4.36
N ALA A 105 3.48 5.16 5.30
CA ALA A 105 3.90 4.54 6.55
C ALA A 105 4.62 3.19 6.30
N LEU A 106 4.14 2.39 5.35
CA LEU A 106 4.78 1.13 4.94
C LEU A 106 6.15 1.36 4.30
N VAL A 107 6.32 2.42 3.49
CA VAL A 107 7.63 2.83 2.94
C VAL A 107 8.63 3.14 4.05
N HIS A 108 8.23 3.93 5.04
CA HIS A 108 9.09 4.24 6.18
C HIS A 108 9.46 3.01 6.99
N LEU A 109 8.49 2.12 7.21
CA LEU A 109 8.69 0.87 7.94
C LEU A 109 9.65 -0.07 7.19
N HIS A 110 9.49 -0.18 5.85
CA HIS A 110 10.39 -0.95 4.99
C HIS A 110 11.82 -0.41 5.07
N LEU A 111 12.02 0.90 4.99
CA LEU A 111 13.33 1.52 5.15
C LEU A 111 13.95 1.24 6.52
N ALA A 112 13.18 1.39 7.60
CA ALA A 112 13.65 1.10 8.95
C ALA A 112 14.10 -0.36 9.10
N HIS A 113 13.36 -1.30 8.49
CA HIS A 113 13.73 -2.72 8.46
C HIS A 113 15.05 -2.95 7.71
N GLN A 114 15.23 -2.35 6.53
CA GLN A 114 16.48 -2.45 5.77
C GLN A 114 17.68 -1.91 6.56
N LEU A 115 17.52 -0.77 7.23
CA LEU A 115 18.56 -0.18 8.07
C LEU A 115 18.92 -1.08 9.26
N LEU A 116 17.92 -1.67 9.92
CA LEU A 116 18.12 -2.60 11.03
C LEU A 116 18.87 -3.86 10.57
N MET A 117 18.44 -4.46 9.46
CA MET A 117 19.11 -5.63 8.86
C MET A 117 20.56 -5.33 8.49
N GLY A 118 20.80 -4.18 7.84
CA GLY A 118 22.15 -3.73 7.51
C GLY A 118 23.04 -3.50 8.75
N ALA A 119 22.47 -2.98 9.85
CA ALA A 119 23.20 -2.81 11.10
C ALA A 119 23.54 -4.16 11.76
N GLN A 120 22.61 -5.12 11.76
CA GLN A 120 22.83 -6.46 12.29
C GLN A 120 23.92 -7.22 11.51
N LEU A 121 23.91 -7.12 10.18
CA LEU A 121 24.94 -7.72 9.32
C LEU A 121 26.33 -7.15 9.61
N ARG A 122 26.44 -5.82 9.79
CA ARG A 122 27.71 -5.18 10.18
C ARG A 122 28.19 -5.67 11.54
N ALA A 123 27.30 -5.74 12.53
CA ALA A 123 27.64 -6.21 13.88
C ALA A 123 28.09 -7.68 13.90
N ALA A 124 27.46 -8.54 13.09
CA ALA A 124 27.85 -9.94 12.96
C ALA A 124 29.20 -10.10 12.24
N GLY A 125 29.49 -9.29 11.21
CA GLY A 125 30.77 -9.30 10.50
C GLY A 125 31.95 -8.84 11.36
N THR A 126 31.72 -7.96 12.34
CA THR A 126 32.77 -7.51 13.29
C THR A 126 33.16 -8.54 14.34
N LEU A 127 32.39 -9.63 14.53
CA LEU A 127 32.71 -10.71 15.48
C LEU A 127 33.59 -11.82 14.88
N GLN A 128 33.93 -11.75 13.60
CA GLN A 128 34.71 -12.79 12.89
C GLN A 128 36.21 -12.46 12.72
N TRP A 129 36.69 -11.30 13.18
CA TRP A 129 38.10 -10.94 13.17
C TRP A 129 38.68 -10.94 14.59
N GLU A 130 39.08 -12.11 15.08
CA GLU A 130 40.16 -12.20 16.07
C GLU A 130 41.46 -12.45 15.29
N PRO A 131 42.44 -11.53 15.31
CA PRO A 131 43.77 -11.87 14.81
C PRO A 131 44.38 -12.85 15.82
N GLU A 132 44.53 -14.12 15.43
CA GLU A 132 45.37 -15.05 16.19
C GLU A 132 46.78 -14.46 16.29
N GLY A 133 47.25 -14.32 17.54
CA GLY A 133 48.57 -13.79 17.87
C GLY A 133 49.71 -14.76 17.62
#